data_AF-A0A0C9QWE4-F1
#
_entry.id   AF-A0A0C9QWE4-F1
#
_cell.length_a   1.000
_cell.length_b   1.000
_cell.length_c   1.000
_cell.angle_alpha   90.00
_cell.angle_beta   90.00
_cell.angle_gamma   90.00
#
_symmetry.space_group_name_H-M   'P 1'
#
loop_
_entity.id
_entity.type
_entity.pdbx_description
1 polymer ?
#
loop_
_entity_poly.entity_id
_entity_poly.type
_entity_poly.pdbx_seq_one_letter_code
_entity_poly.pdbx_strand_id
1 'polypeptide(L)'
;MNSKDKDNKTIDKLKQFFRINKGNYKSREDFTLTQDIEKVISSESPVHQRTRAIKDLCDPVLNQQWEDRAPERLWSLVEDLLHKDIPREHRQIALNFLCCLVQGQYTKLSSLMRVKFFNVVKYHDIIEDISPRLELLQKLTDNGKDILHLEEKMGPFLLEWMPIVTGGDGKRGAEFLSLLVNVIKYNSAYIDEDIVSGLVQYICHLCYYSNSSEVVSGCLETLDTIVGYNINLQSDSLQTFITALCRSVNVESYCQISWKIMRNLLGTHMGHSALYTMCRLLQDPNFQRDVRLLRGAVFYVNMGLWGTHRIHKLKCTPISVLPSFIQALKCNHPIVMYEVTLSIQRLVNKFGAELQEPTWGIVLDIIEEVIAHTETSNQPATRQVSSSLHETINSIENLVDTSQYNGCLQRFYELVERCSDARPEISILKLIDHRAASIGPTYYKWQSKLATLMERYYKTETRTNIRVKVLDVVTKVIQVNRSRYEDELIERIVVPYIQHVDVDPDITIRNVAANLLVDLCHECETKRCLELLDILEKIINKPFAADTPISADADIKDIKTAVVGVIKVLVIKIYNLPSSHAIRAYRILVSHLEQHYKDPHIFHEISAIRYLVFE
;
A
#
# COMPACT_ATOMS: atom_id res chain seq x y z
N MET A 1 63.40 1.58 35.46
CA MET A 1 63.06 3.00 35.72
C MET A 1 61.58 3.07 36.06
N ASN A 2 61.27 3.61 37.23
CA ASN A 2 60.04 3.36 38.00
C ASN A 2 58.85 4.17 37.48
N SER A 3 57.65 3.59 37.54
CA SER A 3 56.36 4.20 37.16
C SER A 3 56.01 5.48 37.97
N LYS A 4 56.64 5.69 39.14
CA LYS A 4 56.44 6.87 39.99
C LYS A 4 56.94 8.20 39.39
N ASP A 5 57.90 8.18 38.47
CA ASP A 5 58.46 9.43 37.91
C ASP A 5 57.61 10.03 36.78
N LYS A 6 56.72 9.23 36.16
CA LYS A 6 55.81 9.71 35.11
C LYS A 6 54.59 10.44 35.67
N ASP A 7 54.09 10.01 36.83
CA ASP A 7 52.92 10.60 37.49
C ASP A 7 53.23 11.96 38.11
N ASN A 8 54.44 12.16 38.66
CA ASN A 8 54.83 13.45 39.25
C ASN A 8 54.93 14.57 38.19
N LYS A 9 55.41 14.27 36.97
CA LYS A 9 55.48 15.26 35.88
C LYS A 9 54.11 15.64 35.32
N THR A 10 53.11 14.77 35.43
CA THR A 10 51.72 15.07 35.01
C THR A 10 50.99 15.90 36.05
N ILE A 11 51.23 15.63 37.35
CA ILE A 11 50.66 16.41 38.46
C ILE A 11 51.23 17.83 38.51
N ASP A 12 52.53 18.03 38.22
CA ASP A 12 53.11 19.38 38.19
C ASP A 12 52.64 20.23 37.00
N LYS A 13 52.37 19.59 35.84
CA LYS A 13 51.72 20.26 34.70
C LYS A 13 50.26 20.63 35.01
N LEU A 14 49.54 19.78 35.73
CA LEU A 14 48.20 20.08 36.24
C LEU A 14 48.21 21.25 37.23
N LYS A 15 49.16 21.30 38.17
CA LYS A 15 49.32 22.41 39.12
C LYS A 15 49.71 23.73 38.44
N GLN A 16 50.48 23.69 37.34
CA GLN A 16 50.74 24.87 36.51
C GLN A 16 49.49 25.33 35.74
N PHE A 17 48.66 24.41 35.26
CA PHE A 17 47.37 24.73 34.62
C PHE A 17 46.38 25.38 35.60
N PHE A 18 46.31 24.89 36.86
CA PHE A 18 45.46 25.48 37.90
C PHE A 18 46.00 26.80 38.48
N ARG A 19 47.26 27.18 38.22
CA ARG A 19 47.84 28.46 38.69
C ARG A 19 47.64 29.64 37.72
N ILE A 20 47.21 29.41 36.48
CA ILE A 20 47.09 30.46 35.46
C ILE A 20 45.73 31.18 35.48
N ASN A 21 44.72 30.67 36.19
CA ASN A 21 43.43 31.36 36.40
C ASN A 21 43.22 31.84 37.84
N LYS A 22 44.21 32.52 38.43
CA LYS A 22 43.93 33.51 39.48
C LYS A 22 43.46 34.82 38.83
N GLY A 23 42.34 34.75 38.11
CA GLY A 23 41.49 35.91 37.92
C GLY A 23 40.78 36.18 39.25
N ASN A 24 40.76 37.44 39.69
CA ASN A 24 40.02 37.90 40.86
C ASN A 24 38.64 37.23 40.96
N TYR A 25 38.45 36.34 41.94
CA TYR A 25 37.12 36.10 42.52
C TYR A 25 36.76 37.39 43.28
N LYS A 26 36.28 38.40 42.56
CA LYS A 26 35.33 39.33 43.18
C LYS A 26 34.10 38.47 43.47
N SER A 27 33.67 38.38 44.73
CA SER A 27 32.28 38.05 44.99
C SER A 27 31.46 39.03 44.14
N ARG A 28 30.68 38.53 43.18
CA ARG A 28 29.67 39.37 42.56
C ARG A 28 28.73 39.73 43.70
N GLU A 29 28.83 40.94 44.21
CA GLU A 29 27.84 41.47 45.15
C GLU A 29 26.49 41.41 44.43
N ASP A 30 25.50 40.82 45.10
CA ASP A 30 24.15 40.76 44.57
C ASP A 30 23.63 42.20 44.36
N PHE A 31 22.95 42.43 43.23
CA PHE A 31 22.34 43.72 42.95
C PHE A 31 21.20 43.96 43.95
N THR A 32 21.24 45.12 44.61
CA THR A 32 20.25 45.49 45.64
C THR A 32 19.16 46.37 45.05
N LEU A 33 17.91 46.07 45.39
CA LEU A 33 16.77 46.88 44.98
C LEU A 33 16.73 48.15 45.85
N THR A 34 17.22 49.27 45.32
CA THR A 34 17.26 50.55 46.04
C THR A 34 15.87 51.20 46.13
N GLN A 35 15.63 51.97 47.19
CA GLN A 35 14.36 52.66 47.41
C GLN A 35 14.01 53.66 46.29
N ASP A 36 15.02 54.21 45.60
CA ASP A 36 14.81 55.12 44.47
C ASP A 36 14.22 54.38 43.26
N ILE A 37 14.70 53.15 43.00
CA ILE A 37 14.16 52.28 41.96
C ILE A 37 12.72 51.87 42.31
N GLU A 38 12.45 51.53 43.58
CA GLU A 38 11.10 51.17 44.03
C GLU A 38 10.10 52.32 43.87
N LYS A 39 10.48 53.56 44.23
CA LYS A 39 9.60 54.73 44.09
C LYS A 39 9.22 55.02 42.64
N VAL A 40 10.12 54.79 41.69
CA VAL A 40 9.85 55.03 40.27
C VAL A 40 8.92 53.96 39.68
N ILE A 41 8.94 52.74 40.22
CA ILE A 41 8.13 51.62 39.73
C ILE A 41 6.82 51.45 40.51
N SER A 42 6.70 52.07 41.68
CA SER A 42 5.51 51.99 42.52
C SER A 42 4.27 52.54 41.82
N SER A 43 3.09 52.14 42.30
CA SER A 43 1.79 52.62 41.83
C SER A 43 1.57 54.13 42.01
N GLU A 44 2.43 54.82 42.77
CA GLU A 44 2.38 56.27 42.97
C GLU A 44 2.89 57.04 41.73
N SER A 45 3.69 56.39 40.88
CA SER A 45 4.24 56.98 39.65
C SER A 45 3.31 56.79 38.44
N PRO A 46 3.29 57.72 37.45
CA PRO A 46 2.49 57.54 36.24
C PRO A 46 2.89 56.28 35.46
N VAL A 47 1.90 55.56 34.91
CA VAL A 47 2.08 54.28 34.20
C VAL A 47 3.19 54.34 33.13
N HIS A 48 3.26 55.42 32.35
CA HIS A 48 4.29 55.58 31.33
C HIS A 48 5.70 55.68 31.92
N GLN A 49 5.89 56.36 33.05
CA GLN A 49 7.19 56.46 33.72
C GLN A 49 7.59 55.10 34.32
N ARG A 50 6.62 54.40 34.95
CA ARG A 50 6.81 53.05 35.49
C ARG A 50 7.26 52.07 34.40
N THR A 51 6.54 52.00 33.28
CA THR A 51 6.89 51.06 32.19
C THR A 51 8.23 51.35 31.53
N ARG A 52 8.66 52.62 31.48
CA ARG A 52 10.01 52.97 31.01
C ARG A 52 11.07 52.42 31.97
N ALA A 53 10.90 52.65 33.27
CA ALA A 53 11.82 52.13 34.29
C ALA A 53 11.84 50.59 34.32
N ILE A 54 10.68 49.94 34.21
CA ILE A 54 10.57 48.47 34.13
C ILE A 54 11.32 47.94 32.91
N LYS A 55 11.18 48.60 31.76
CA LYS A 55 11.90 48.23 30.53
C LYS A 55 13.41 48.35 30.69
N ASP A 56 13.88 49.43 31.33
CA ASP A 56 15.31 49.64 31.60
C ASP A 56 15.86 48.61 32.62
N LEU A 57 15.00 48.04 33.46
CA LEU A 57 15.36 47.00 34.43
C LEU A 57 15.40 45.57 33.86
N CYS A 58 14.85 45.32 32.66
CA CYS A 58 14.87 43.98 32.06
C CYS A 58 16.30 43.42 31.95
N ASP A 59 17.26 44.23 31.47
CA ASP A 59 18.65 43.80 31.29
C ASP A 59 19.38 43.50 32.61
N PRO A 60 19.32 44.38 33.64
CA PRO A 60 19.85 44.08 34.98
C PRO A 60 19.25 42.83 35.62
N VAL A 61 17.93 42.66 35.52
CA VAL A 61 17.22 41.52 36.13
C VAL A 61 17.54 40.21 35.43
N LEU A 62 17.77 40.23 34.12
CA LEU A 62 18.13 39.06 33.34
C LEU A 62 19.58 38.61 33.56
N ASN A 63 20.53 39.55 33.65
CA ASN A 63 21.95 39.25 33.55
C ASN A 63 22.73 39.33 34.89
N GLN A 64 22.14 39.91 35.93
CA GLN A 64 22.77 40.06 37.25
C GLN A 64 22.03 39.21 38.29
N GLN A 65 22.71 38.82 39.37
CA GLN A 65 22.07 38.13 40.49
C GLN A 65 21.56 39.18 41.48
N TRP A 66 20.32 39.06 41.91
CA TRP A 66 19.67 40.01 42.82
C TRP A 66 19.56 39.44 44.23
N GLU A 67 19.29 40.30 45.22
CA GLU A 67 18.98 39.89 46.59
C GLU A 67 17.82 38.87 46.65
N ASP A 68 17.83 37.96 47.63
CA ASP A 68 16.90 36.83 47.69
C ASP A 68 15.40 37.20 47.73
N ARG A 69 15.07 38.42 48.19
CA ARG A 69 13.67 38.92 48.24
C ARG A 69 13.31 39.90 47.12
N ALA A 70 14.24 40.16 46.18
CA ALA A 70 13.98 41.07 45.07
C ALA A 70 12.84 40.59 44.17
N PRO A 71 12.71 39.29 43.80
CA PRO A 71 11.62 38.85 42.94
C PRO A 71 10.23 39.09 43.55
N GLU A 72 10.06 38.86 44.86
CA GLU A 72 8.81 39.10 45.59
C GLU A 72 8.46 40.59 45.61
N ARG A 73 9.44 41.46 45.88
CA ARG A 73 9.26 42.92 45.92
C ARG A 73 8.93 43.46 44.54
N LEU A 74 9.72 43.10 43.53
CA LEU A 74 9.50 43.49 42.14
C LEU A 74 8.13 43.04 41.62
N TRP A 75 7.69 41.83 41.97
CA TRP A 75 6.33 41.37 41.65
C TRP A 75 5.26 42.30 42.25
N SER A 76 5.37 42.62 43.54
CA SER A 76 4.38 43.47 44.23
C SER A 76 4.24 44.87 43.62
N LEU A 77 5.28 45.35 42.94
CA LEU A 77 5.32 46.66 42.28
C LEU A 77 4.81 46.63 40.83
N VAL A 78 4.64 45.45 40.24
CA VAL A 78 4.32 45.29 38.81
C VAL A 78 2.99 44.56 38.58
N GLU A 79 2.46 43.84 39.57
CA GLU A 79 1.22 43.06 39.49
C GLU A 79 0.03 43.89 38.98
N ASP A 80 -0.10 45.14 39.41
CA ASP A 80 -1.21 46.03 39.02
C ASP A 80 -1.18 46.45 37.54
N LEU A 81 0.00 46.40 36.90
CA LEU A 81 0.16 46.71 35.47
C LEU A 81 -0.42 45.64 34.55
N LEU A 82 -0.83 44.49 35.09
CA LEU A 82 -1.47 43.40 34.34
C LEU A 82 -3.00 43.49 34.32
N HIS A 83 -3.60 44.46 35.02
CA HIS A 83 -5.05 44.64 35.01
C HIS A 83 -5.61 44.93 33.61
N LYS A 84 -6.87 44.50 33.37
CA LYS A 84 -7.57 44.66 32.09
C LYS A 84 -7.71 46.11 31.64
N ASP A 85 -7.77 47.05 32.59
CA ASP A 85 -7.91 48.49 32.33
C ASP A 85 -6.62 49.15 31.82
N ILE A 86 -5.47 48.50 32.00
CA ILE A 86 -4.17 49.00 31.55
C ILE A 86 -4.02 48.75 30.04
N PRO A 87 -3.54 49.72 29.24
CA PRO A 87 -3.32 49.53 27.80
C PRO A 87 -2.36 48.39 27.47
N ARG A 88 -2.59 47.73 26.33
CA ARG A 88 -1.82 46.57 25.84
C ARG A 88 -0.31 46.76 25.92
N GLU A 89 0.20 47.90 25.45
CA GLU A 89 1.65 48.16 25.42
C GLU A 89 2.29 48.04 26.80
N HIS A 90 1.63 48.58 27.83
CA HIS A 90 2.12 48.55 29.20
C HIS A 90 2.01 47.16 29.82
N ARG A 91 0.91 46.43 29.54
CA ARG A 91 0.76 45.04 29.99
C ARG A 91 1.83 44.13 29.39
N GLN A 92 2.16 44.30 28.10
CA GLN A 92 3.18 43.50 27.42
C GLN A 92 4.59 43.81 27.92
N ILE A 93 4.88 45.07 28.29
CA ILE A 93 6.14 45.42 28.97
C ILE A 93 6.24 44.73 30.33
N ALA A 94 5.16 44.73 31.11
CA ALA A 94 5.12 44.04 32.40
C ALA A 94 5.33 42.52 32.24
N LEU A 95 4.64 41.87 31.30
CA LEU A 95 4.83 40.44 31.03
C LEU A 95 6.25 40.11 30.57
N ASN A 96 6.84 40.91 29.67
CA ASN A 96 8.23 40.72 29.24
C ASN A 96 9.21 40.89 30.40
N PHE A 97 8.97 41.84 31.30
CA PHE A 97 9.76 41.98 32.51
C PHE A 97 9.68 40.74 33.40
N LEU A 98 8.49 40.15 33.56
CA LEU A 98 8.34 38.88 34.29
C LEU A 98 9.10 37.75 33.60
N CYS A 99 9.11 37.67 32.28
CA CYS A 99 9.95 36.72 31.54
C CYS A 99 11.44 36.91 31.89
N CYS A 100 11.94 38.14 31.87
CA CYS A 100 13.32 38.46 32.25
C CYS A 100 13.63 38.11 33.71
N LEU A 101 12.70 38.40 34.63
CA LEU A 101 12.81 38.09 36.06
C LEU A 101 12.90 36.59 36.33
N VAL A 102 12.01 35.82 35.73
CA VAL A 102 11.99 34.37 35.85
C VAL A 102 13.25 33.76 35.26
N GLN A 103 13.67 34.21 34.08
CA GLN A 103 14.85 33.66 33.42
C GLN A 103 16.16 34.01 34.14
N GLY A 104 16.33 35.25 34.61
CA GLY A 104 17.55 35.69 35.28
C GLY A 104 17.69 35.19 36.71
N GLN A 105 16.57 35.07 37.43
CA GLN A 105 16.54 34.69 38.85
C GLN A 105 16.00 33.26 39.07
N TYR A 106 16.06 32.39 38.06
CA TYR A 106 15.44 31.07 38.08
C TYR A 106 15.79 30.24 39.34
N THR A 107 17.05 30.24 39.74
CA THR A 107 17.55 29.48 40.90
C THR A 107 17.18 30.07 42.25
N LYS A 108 16.94 31.39 42.30
CA LYS A 108 16.56 32.12 43.53
C LYS A 108 15.03 32.29 43.65
N LEU A 109 14.26 31.83 42.66
CA LEU A 109 12.81 31.95 42.68
C LEU A 109 12.22 31.06 43.78
N SER A 110 11.53 31.66 44.75
CA SER A 110 10.82 30.88 45.77
C SER A 110 9.67 30.08 45.15
N SER A 111 9.30 28.96 45.80
CA SER A 111 8.18 28.10 45.37
C SER A 111 6.87 28.88 45.26
N LEU A 112 6.63 29.81 46.19
CA LEU A 112 5.47 30.71 46.16
C LEU A 112 5.46 31.61 44.93
N MET A 113 6.61 32.17 44.55
CA MET A 113 6.73 33.01 43.37
C MET A 113 6.50 32.23 42.07
N ARG A 114 6.97 30.97 41.99
CA ARG A 114 6.66 30.09 40.86
C ARG A 114 5.15 29.93 40.68
N VAL A 115 4.43 29.66 41.76
CA VAL A 115 2.97 29.53 41.74
C VAL A 115 2.28 30.86 41.41
N LYS A 116 2.76 32.00 41.92
CA LYS A 116 2.20 33.32 41.58
C LYS A 116 2.34 33.63 40.10
N PHE A 117 3.51 33.44 39.51
CA PHE A 117 3.70 33.68 38.07
C PHE A 117 2.93 32.68 37.22
N PHE A 118 2.79 31.43 37.65
CA PHE A 118 1.88 30.49 36.98
C PHE A 118 0.42 30.95 37.04
N ASN A 119 -0.04 31.51 38.18
CA ASN A 119 -1.38 32.06 38.29
C ASN A 119 -1.60 33.25 37.34
N VAL A 120 -0.58 34.05 37.06
CA VAL A 120 -0.64 35.06 35.99
C VAL A 120 -0.90 34.40 34.65
N VAL A 121 -0.12 33.39 34.30
CA VAL A 121 -0.31 32.65 33.04
C VAL A 121 -1.72 32.04 32.96
N LYS A 122 -2.21 31.46 34.05
CA LYS A 122 -3.51 30.78 34.09
C LYS A 122 -4.71 31.74 34.04
N TYR A 123 -4.72 32.78 34.87
CA TYR A 123 -5.90 33.63 35.07
C TYR A 123 -5.88 34.93 34.25
N HIS A 124 -4.77 35.29 33.60
CA HIS A 124 -4.69 36.48 32.72
C HIS A 124 -5.48 36.27 31.43
N ASP A 125 -6.79 36.50 31.48
CA ASP A 125 -7.72 36.23 30.39
C ASP A 125 -7.83 37.41 29.39
N ILE A 126 -6.71 37.70 28.70
CA ILE A 126 -6.63 38.68 27.61
C ILE A 126 -6.00 38.02 26.37
N ILE A 127 -6.73 38.04 25.25
CA ILE A 127 -6.36 37.35 24.00
C ILE A 127 -5.08 37.94 23.37
N GLU A 128 -4.92 39.26 23.43
CA GLU A 128 -3.76 39.97 22.86
C GLU A 128 -2.43 39.59 23.53
N ASP A 129 -2.50 39.06 24.76
CA ASP A 129 -1.36 38.76 25.61
C ASP A 129 -1.04 37.26 25.63
N ILE A 130 -1.66 36.45 24.77
CA ILE A 130 -1.41 34.99 24.69
C ILE A 130 0.07 34.69 24.40
N SER A 131 0.72 35.41 23.47
CA SER A 131 2.12 35.17 23.13
C SER A 131 3.07 35.42 24.31
N PRO A 132 3.04 36.59 24.99
CA PRO A 132 3.88 36.81 26.17
C PRO A 132 3.50 35.92 27.36
N ARG A 133 2.23 35.48 27.49
CA ARG A 133 1.85 34.44 28.47
C ARG A 133 2.52 33.10 28.19
N LEU A 134 2.58 32.69 26.92
CA LEU A 134 3.25 31.44 26.50
C LEU A 134 4.75 31.52 26.75
N GLU A 135 5.37 32.64 26.41
CA GLU A 135 6.79 32.86 26.68
C GLU A 135 7.07 32.80 28.20
N LEU A 136 6.24 33.46 29.02
CA LEU A 136 6.38 33.41 30.48
C LEU A 136 6.28 31.98 31.01
N LEU A 137 5.33 31.18 30.51
CA LEU A 137 5.21 29.78 30.89
C LEU A 137 6.44 28.96 30.49
N GLN A 138 6.96 29.17 29.28
CA GLN A 138 8.18 28.51 28.82
C GLN A 138 9.37 28.88 29.69
N LYS A 139 9.56 30.15 30.06
CA LYS A 139 10.65 30.56 30.96
C LYS A 139 10.48 30.00 32.36
N LEU A 140 9.25 29.96 32.88
CA LEU A 140 8.94 29.46 34.22
C LEU A 140 9.22 27.97 34.39
N THR A 141 9.12 27.22 33.30
CA THR A 141 9.19 25.75 33.33
C THR A 141 10.45 25.17 32.67
N ASP A 142 11.43 26.00 32.32
CA ASP A 142 12.55 25.62 31.42
C ASP A 142 12.06 24.88 30.17
N ASN A 143 11.07 25.47 29.51
CA ASN A 143 10.33 24.93 28.37
C ASN A 143 9.71 23.56 28.68
N GLY A 144 9.04 23.42 29.83
CA GLY A 144 8.24 22.24 30.19
C GLY A 144 9.01 21.13 30.91
N LYS A 145 10.30 21.32 31.17
CA LYS A 145 11.13 20.32 31.86
C LYS A 145 10.94 20.33 33.37
N ASP A 146 10.78 21.52 33.95
CA ASP A 146 10.68 21.72 35.39
C ASP A 146 9.32 22.33 35.75
N ILE A 147 8.42 21.47 36.23
CA ILE A 147 7.09 21.88 36.71
C ILE A 147 6.97 21.82 38.24
N LEU A 148 8.10 21.90 38.96
CA LEU A 148 8.11 21.79 40.41
C LEU A 148 7.14 22.80 41.06
N HIS A 149 6.29 22.30 41.96
CA HIS A 149 5.18 23.00 42.64
C HIS A 149 3.97 23.35 41.77
N LEU A 150 3.95 22.92 40.52
CA LEU A 150 2.88 23.11 39.55
C LEU A 150 2.29 21.78 39.05
N GLU A 151 2.74 20.66 39.59
CA GLU A 151 2.53 19.29 39.09
C GLU A 151 1.04 19.01 38.84
N GLU A 152 0.21 19.19 39.88
CA GLU A 152 -1.23 18.93 39.83
C GLU A 152 -2.01 19.91 38.93
N LYS A 153 -1.48 21.12 38.73
CA LYS A 153 -2.19 22.19 37.99
C LYS A 153 -1.82 22.23 36.51
N MET A 154 -0.66 21.69 36.15
CA MET A 154 -0.10 21.80 34.81
C MET A 154 -0.95 21.03 33.79
N GLY A 155 -1.24 19.75 34.05
CA GLY A 155 -2.01 18.90 33.14
C GLY A 155 -3.37 19.50 32.74
N PRO A 156 -4.27 19.79 33.70
CA PRO A 156 -5.59 20.35 33.40
C PRO A 156 -5.50 21.69 32.68
N PHE A 157 -4.55 22.54 33.08
CA PHE A 157 -4.34 23.84 32.45
C PHE A 157 -3.91 23.71 30.99
N LEU A 158 -2.95 22.83 30.67
CA LEU A 158 -2.50 22.63 29.29
C LEU A 158 -3.63 22.12 28.40
N LEU A 159 -4.49 21.23 28.92
CA LEU A 159 -5.64 20.72 28.19
C LEU A 159 -6.67 21.83 27.90
N GLU A 160 -7.02 22.63 28.91
CA GLU A 160 -7.96 23.75 28.78
C GLU A 160 -7.42 24.86 27.87
N TRP A 161 -6.11 25.12 27.93
CA TRP A 161 -5.49 26.24 27.24
C TRP A 161 -5.09 25.92 25.79
N MET A 162 -4.91 24.65 25.44
CA MET A 162 -4.52 24.20 24.10
C MET A 162 -5.40 24.79 22.98
N PRO A 163 -6.75 24.80 23.06
CA PRO A 163 -7.59 25.38 22.02
C PRO A 163 -7.38 26.89 21.83
N ILE A 164 -7.09 27.59 22.92
CA ILE A 164 -6.92 29.05 22.93
C ILE A 164 -5.59 29.43 22.26
N VAL A 165 -4.51 28.68 22.53
CA VAL A 165 -3.18 28.98 21.99
C VAL A 165 -3.06 28.54 20.52
N THR A 166 -3.67 27.40 20.19
CA THR A 166 -3.57 26.81 18.83
C THR A 166 -4.58 27.39 17.84
N GLY A 167 -5.67 28.02 18.29
CA GLY A 167 -6.63 28.71 17.44
C GLY A 167 -6.11 30.01 16.79
N GLY A 168 -4.87 30.41 17.11
CA GLY A 168 -4.24 31.64 16.64
C GLY A 168 -3.24 31.44 15.50
N ASP A 169 -2.00 31.87 15.74
CA ASP A 169 -0.90 31.78 14.78
C ASP A 169 -0.30 30.36 14.79
N GLY A 170 -0.02 29.80 13.62
CA GLY A 170 0.58 28.47 13.49
C GLY A 170 1.91 28.35 14.24
N LYS A 171 2.69 29.44 14.30
CA LYS A 171 3.96 29.47 15.05
C LYS A 171 3.74 29.31 16.55
N ARG A 172 2.74 30.01 17.10
CA ARG A 172 2.36 29.90 18.54
C ARG A 172 1.87 28.50 18.87
N GLY A 173 1.08 27.89 17.98
CA GLY A 173 0.66 26.50 18.11
C GLY A 173 1.85 25.54 18.16
N ALA A 174 2.84 25.71 17.28
CA ALA A 174 4.05 24.89 17.27
C ALA A 174 4.92 25.06 18.53
N GLU A 175 5.10 26.30 19.02
CA GLU A 175 5.81 26.59 20.28
C GLU A 175 5.13 25.94 21.49
N PHE A 176 3.80 25.95 21.53
CA PHE A 176 3.01 25.29 22.57
C PHE A 176 3.13 23.76 22.49
N LEU A 177 3.10 23.18 21.29
CA LEU A 177 3.28 21.74 21.10
C LEU A 177 4.69 21.29 21.53
N SER A 178 5.72 22.10 21.26
CA SER A 178 7.08 21.83 21.73
C SER A 178 7.18 21.84 23.26
N LEU A 179 6.51 22.80 23.93
CA LEU A 179 6.38 22.83 25.37
C LEU A 179 5.70 21.55 25.89
N LEU A 180 4.58 21.17 25.27
CA LEU A 180 3.81 19.98 25.64
C LEU A 180 4.62 18.68 25.49
N VAL A 181 5.39 18.54 24.41
CA VAL A 181 6.34 17.42 24.23
C VAL A 181 7.27 17.31 25.42
N ASN A 182 7.87 18.41 25.88
CA ASN A 182 8.77 18.39 27.02
C ASN A 182 8.03 18.07 28.34
N VAL A 183 6.85 18.63 28.56
CA VAL A 183 6.05 18.31 29.76
C VAL A 183 5.76 16.81 29.82
N ILE A 184 5.32 16.21 28.71
CA ILE A 184 5.07 14.77 28.62
C ILE A 184 6.37 13.97 28.83
N LYS A 185 7.47 14.40 28.21
CA LYS A 185 8.78 13.74 28.26
C LYS A 185 9.38 13.68 29.66
N TYR A 186 9.33 14.78 30.40
CA TYR A 186 10.01 14.93 31.69
C TYR A 186 9.07 14.71 32.89
N ASN A 187 7.77 14.89 32.70
CA ASN A 187 6.80 14.98 33.79
C ASN A 187 5.57 14.08 33.60
N SER A 188 5.63 13.06 32.75
CA SER A 188 4.53 12.11 32.48
C SER A 188 3.91 11.48 33.74
N ALA A 189 4.68 11.28 34.81
CA ALA A 189 4.19 10.72 36.07
C ALA A 189 3.15 11.60 36.79
N TYR A 190 3.08 12.89 36.44
CA TYR A 190 2.16 13.86 37.06
C TYR A 190 0.95 14.21 36.18
N ILE A 191 0.80 13.55 35.03
CA ILE A 191 -0.31 13.81 34.11
C ILE A 191 -1.27 12.63 34.18
N ASP A 192 -2.49 12.89 34.65
CA ASP A 192 -3.53 11.87 34.75
C ASP A 192 -3.99 11.36 33.38
N GLU A 193 -4.46 10.11 33.33
CA GLU A 193 -4.81 9.42 32.09
C GLU A 193 -5.97 10.09 31.33
N ASP A 194 -6.95 10.65 32.05
CA ASP A 194 -8.08 11.39 31.49
C ASP A 194 -7.63 12.69 30.82
N ILE A 195 -6.65 13.38 31.40
CA ILE A 195 -6.03 14.57 30.80
C ILE A 195 -5.31 14.18 29.50
N VAL A 196 -4.53 13.09 29.53
CA VAL A 196 -3.84 12.58 28.32
C VAL A 196 -4.86 12.23 27.24
N SER A 197 -5.96 11.58 27.61
CA SER A 197 -7.05 11.23 26.70
C SER A 197 -7.61 12.48 26.00
N GLY A 198 -7.90 13.54 26.76
CA GLY A 198 -8.33 14.83 26.21
C GLY A 198 -7.28 15.49 25.30
N LEU A 199 -6.01 15.47 25.70
CA LEU A 199 -4.91 16.02 24.91
C LEU A 199 -4.79 15.29 23.57
N VAL A 200 -4.82 13.95 23.59
CA VAL A 200 -4.75 13.11 22.38
C VAL A 200 -5.90 13.42 21.43
N GLN A 201 -7.14 13.52 21.94
CA GLN A 201 -8.30 13.83 21.12
C GLN A 201 -8.16 15.19 20.42
N TYR A 202 -7.73 16.23 21.15
CA TYR A 202 -7.55 17.55 20.57
C TYR A 202 -6.36 17.62 19.60
N ILE A 203 -5.23 16.98 19.91
CA ILE A 203 -4.07 16.88 19.01
C ILE A 203 -4.46 16.17 17.71
N CYS A 204 -5.24 15.09 17.79
CA CYS A 204 -5.74 14.38 16.62
C CYS A 204 -6.69 15.25 15.78
N HIS A 205 -7.52 16.08 16.43
CA HIS A 205 -8.34 17.07 15.76
C HIS A 205 -7.49 18.13 15.05
N LEU A 206 -6.43 18.64 15.70
CA LEU A 206 -5.49 19.60 15.10
C LEU A 206 -4.76 19.02 13.89
N CYS A 207 -4.33 17.75 13.94
CA CYS A 207 -3.73 17.05 12.79
C CYS A 207 -4.63 17.09 11.55
N TYR A 208 -5.95 17.14 11.74
CA TYR A 208 -6.92 17.11 10.64
C TYR A 208 -7.29 18.50 10.11
N TYR A 209 -7.51 19.47 11.01
CA TYR A 209 -8.02 20.79 10.62
C TYR A 209 -6.94 21.85 10.41
N SER A 210 -5.72 21.63 10.90
CA SER A 210 -4.65 22.62 10.75
C SER A 210 -4.09 22.63 9.33
N ASN A 211 -3.97 23.83 8.76
CA ASN A 211 -3.29 24.05 7.48
C ASN A 211 -1.78 24.32 7.65
N SER A 212 -1.29 24.47 8.88
CA SER A 212 0.14 24.72 9.16
C SER A 212 0.92 23.43 9.29
N SER A 213 1.93 23.25 8.43
CA SER A 213 2.82 22.08 8.48
C SER A 213 3.60 21.99 9.78
N GLU A 214 3.94 23.12 10.40
CA GLU A 214 4.66 23.16 11.68
C GLU A 214 3.80 22.62 12.81
N VAL A 215 2.51 22.98 12.82
CA VAL A 215 1.54 22.49 13.81
C VAL A 215 1.31 21.00 13.63
N VAL A 216 1.07 20.52 12.40
CA VAL A 216 0.86 19.08 12.15
C VAL A 216 2.11 18.27 12.53
N SER A 217 3.31 18.78 12.23
CA SER A 217 4.56 18.14 12.65
C SER A 217 4.70 18.09 14.17
N GLY A 218 4.42 19.20 14.87
CA GLY A 218 4.44 19.25 16.33
C GLY A 218 3.40 18.31 16.96
N CYS A 219 2.22 18.18 16.35
CA CYS A 219 1.20 17.24 16.77
C CYS A 219 1.70 15.80 16.65
N LEU A 220 2.30 15.42 15.52
CA LEU A 220 2.87 14.09 15.33
C LEU A 220 4.04 13.81 16.30
N GLU A 221 4.90 14.78 16.57
CA GLU A 221 5.96 14.65 17.58
C GLU A 221 5.40 14.45 18.99
N THR A 222 4.31 15.16 19.32
CA THR A 222 3.59 14.98 20.59
C THR A 222 3.02 13.56 20.69
N LEU A 223 2.38 13.07 19.64
CA LEU A 223 1.86 11.69 19.58
C LEU A 223 2.99 10.64 19.67
N ASP A 224 4.14 10.85 19.02
CA ASP A 224 5.32 9.98 19.15
C ASP A 224 5.82 9.95 20.59
N THR A 225 5.84 11.10 21.27
CA THR A 225 6.28 11.20 22.66
C THR A 225 5.34 10.46 23.59
N ILE A 226 4.02 10.58 23.41
CA ILE A 226 3.01 9.85 24.20
C ILE A 226 3.21 8.34 24.08
N VAL A 227 3.39 7.83 22.85
CA VAL A 227 3.63 6.40 22.60
C VAL A 227 5.01 5.97 23.13
N GLY A 228 6.05 6.79 22.93
CA GLY A 228 7.42 6.49 23.31
C GLY A 228 7.63 6.37 24.82
N TYR A 229 6.90 7.17 25.60
CA TYR A 229 6.90 7.10 27.07
C TYR A 229 5.84 6.14 27.63
N ASN A 230 5.16 5.37 26.77
CA ASN A 230 4.12 4.39 27.12
C ASN A 230 3.05 4.96 28.07
N ILE A 231 2.63 6.20 27.85
CA ILE A 231 1.53 6.76 28.62
C ILE A 231 0.27 5.99 28.23
N ASN A 232 -0.50 5.56 29.24
CA ASN A 232 -1.68 4.73 29.07
C ASN A 232 -2.71 5.45 28.18
N LEU A 233 -2.71 5.09 26.90
CA LEU A 233 -3.75 5.46 25.96
C LEU A 233 -5.00 4.66 26.32
N GLN A 234 -6.01 5.34 26.84
CA GLN A 234 -7.31 4.73 27.08
C GLN A 234 -7.92 4.21 25.76
N SER A 235 -8.69 3.12 25.85
CA SER A 235 -9.33 2.49 24.69
C SER A 235 -10.20 3.45 23.89
N ASP A 236 -10.81 4.44 24.55
CA ASP A 236 -11.73 5.39 23.94
C ASP A 236 -11.02 6.38 23.00
N SER A 237 -9.76 6.71 23.28
CA SER A 237 -8.95 7.64 22.47
C SER A 237 -8.12 6.94 21.39
N LEU A 238 -8.02 5.61 21.45
CA LEU A 238 -7.26 4.81 20.48
C LEU A 238 -7.82 4.94 19.06
N GLN A 239 -9.14 4.93 18.90
CA GLN A 239 -9.77 5.04 17.57
C GLN A 239 -9.46 6.39 16.92
N THR A 240 -9.55 7.48 17.68
CA THR A 240 -9.24 8.84 17.20
C THR A 240 -7.76 8.97 16.83
N PHE A 241 -6.87 8.40 17.65
CA PHE A 241 -5.43 8.32 17.40
C PHE A 241 -5.12 7.61 16.08
N ILE A 242 -5.67 6.41 15.89
CA ILE A 242 -5.47 5.62 14.68
C ILE A 242 -6.03 6.34 13.45
N THR A 243 -7.20 6.96 13.59
CA THR A 243 -7.86 7.71 12.50
C THR A 243 -7.00 8.88 12.03
N ALA A 244 -6.42 9.65 12.96
CA ALA A 244 -5.53 10.75 12.64
C ALA A 244 -4.28 10.26 11.87
N LEU A 245 -3.60 9.23 12.37
CA LEU A 245 -2.42 8.66 11.70
C LEU A 245 -2.75 8.07 10.32
N CYS A 246 -3.88 7.36 10.18
CA CYS A 246 -4.32 6.79 8.89
C CYS A 246 -4.57 7.87 7.84
N ARG A 247 -4.98 9.07 8.25
CA ARG A 247 -5.11 10.21 7.33
C ARG A 247 -3.75 10.85 7.06
N SER A 248 -2.92 11.06 8.09
CA SER A 248 -1.59 11.69 7.97
C SER A 248 -0.61 10.92 7.08
N VAL A 249 -0.68 9.59 7.05
CA VAL A 249 0.21 8.76 6.21
C VAL A 249 -0.01 8.96 4.71
N ASN A 250 -1.16 9.52 4.31
CA ASN A 250 -1.44 9.85 2.91
C ASN A 250 -0.68 11.08 2.42
N VAL A 251 -0.08 11.85 3.34
CA VAL A 251 0.72 13.04 3.01
C VAL A 251 2.19 12.63 3.04
N GLU A 252 2.88 12.84 1.91
CA GLU A 252 4.26 12.36 1.70
C GLU A 252 5.24 12.88 2.76
N SER A 253 5.12 14.16 3.16
CA SER A 253 5.96 14.80 4.17
C SER A 253 5.86 14.13 5.56
N TYR A 254 4.71 13.55 5.88
CA TYR A 254 4.44 12.97 7.21
C TYR A 254 4.47 11.44 7.21
N CYS A 255 4.50 10.79 6.05
CA CYS A 255 4.40 9.34 5.92
C CYS A 255 5.41 8.58 6.80
N GLN A 256 6.69 9.00 6.78
CA GLN A 256 7.74 8.35 7.58
C GLN A 256 7.54 8.51 9.08
N ILE A 257 7.18 9.72 9.53
CA ILE A 257 6.93 10.02 10.94
C ILE A 257 5.68 9.26 11.41
N SER A 258 4.59 9.33 10.64
CA SER A 258 3.33 8.65 10.92
C SER A 258 3.51 7.12 10.97
N TRP A 259 4.35 6.55 10.11
CA TRP A 259 4.70 5.13 10.18
C TRP A 259 5.52 4.77 11.42
N LYS A 260 6.52 5.58 11.78
CA LYS A 260 7.30 5.37 13.01
C LYS A 260 6.40 5.30 14.24
N ILE A 261 5.45 6.24 14.38
CA ILE A 261 4.51 6.31 15.50
C ILE A 261 3.61 5.07 15.53
N MET A 262 2.98 4.74 14.40
CA MET A 262 2.10 3.56 14.31
C MET A 262 2.87 2.27 14.62
N ARG A 263 4.11 2.14 14.13
CA ARG A 263 4.97 0.99 14.42
C ARG A 263 5.30 0.88 15.89
N ASN A 264 5.60 2.00 16.55
CA ASN A 264 5.84 2.03 17.99
C ASN A 264 4.59 1.58 18.75
N LEU A 265 3.40 2.11 18.40
CA LEU A 265 2.11 1.73 19.00
C LEU A 265 1.84 0.23 18.83
N LEU A 266 1.96 -0.28 17.61
CA LEU A 266 1.74 -1.69 17.30
C LEU A 266 2.76 -2.62 17.98
N GLY A 267 3.93 -2.10 18.39
CA GLY A 267 4.95 -2.81 19.16
C GLY A 267 4.71 -2.83 20.68
N THR A 268 3.73 -2.07 21.19
CA THR A 268 3.35 -2.02 22.61
C THR A 268 2.32 -3.10 22.98
N HIS A 269 1.89 -3.12 24.24
CA HIS A 269 0.80 -3.98 24.73
C HIS A 269 -0.55 -3.71 24.02
N MET A 270 -0.73 -2.52 23.45
CA MET A 270 -1.95 -2.16 22.71
C MET A 270 -1.96 -2.63 21.25
N GLY A 271 -0.90 -3.26 20.75
CA GLY A 271 -0.78 -3.56 19.32
C GLY A 271 -1.92 -4.41 18.75
N HIS A 272 -2.41 -5.40 19.51
CA HIS A 272 -3.57 -6.20 19.09
C HIS A 272 -4.87 -5.39 19.10
N SER A 273 -5.08 -4.53 20.11
CA SER A 273 -6.24 -3.63 20.17
C SER A 273 -6.23 -2.62 19.02
N ALA A 274 -5.05 -2.08 18.69
CA ALA A 274 -4.88 -1.17 17.56
C ALA A 274 -5.15 -1.86 16.21
N LEU A 275 -4.65 -3.09 16.03
CA LEU A 275 -4.94 -3.91 14.84
C LEU A 275 -6.44 -4.21 14.72
N TYR A 276 -7.08 -4.61 15.82
CA TYR A 276 -8.52 -4.86 15.86
C TYR A 276 -9.34 -3.61 15.55
N THR A 277 -8.92 -2.46 16.08
CA THR A 277 -9.55 -1.16 15.80
C THR A 277 -9.43 -0.80 14.32
N MET A 278 -8.26 -0.99 13.70
CA MET A 278 -8.12 -0.81 12.24
C MET A 278 -9.03 -1.75 11.46
N CYS A 279 -9.15 -3.02 11.85
CA CYS A 279 -10.08 -3.96 11.21
C CYS A 279 -11.54 -3.51 11.36
N ARG A 280 -11.94 -3.01 12.53
CA ARG A 280 -13.28 -2.44 12.76
C ARG A 280 -13.55 -1.22 11.90
N LEU A 281 -12.57 -0.31 11.75
CA LEU A 281 -12.69 0.86 10.88
C LEU A 281 -12.89 0.47 9.41
N LEU A 282 -12.23 -0.60 8.95
CA LEU A 282 -12.43 -1.14 7.59
C LEU A 282 -13.80 -1.81 7.41
N GLN A 283 -14.39 -2.32 8.50
CA GLN A 283 -15.66 -3.03 8.45
C GLN A 283 -16.90 -2.14 8.56
N ASP A 284 -16.78 -1.02 9.27
CA ASP A 284 -17.88 -0.11 9.59
C ASP A 284 -18.38 0.64 8.34
N PRO A 285 -19.68 0.52 7.99
CA PRO A 285 -20.29 1.25 6.89
C PRO A 285 -20.14 2.77 6.94
N ASN A 286 -20.06 3.36 8.14
CA ASN A 286 -19.95 4.82 8.30
C ASN A 286 -18.65 5.37 7.71
N PHE A 287 -17.57 4.58 7.76
CA PHE A 287 -16.25 4.97 7.25
C PHE A 287 -16.01 4.59 5.79
N GLN A 288 -16.97 3.93 5.13
CA GLN A 288 -16.84 3.54 3.71
C GLN A 288 -16.59 4.72 2.76
N ARG A 289 -17.07 5.91 3.13
CA ARG A 289 -16.86 7.14 2.34
C ARG A 289 -15.49 7.78 2.58
N ASP A 290 -14.82 7.46 3.69
CA ASP A 290 -13.50 8.02 4.01
C ASP A 290 -12.38 7.17 3.40
N VAL A 291 -12.20 7.35 2.10
CA VAL A 291 -11.19 6.64 1.29
C VAL A 291 -9.78 6.77 1.87
N ARG A 292 -9.42 7.94 2.41
CA ARG A 292 -8.08 8.21 2.97
C ARG A 292 -7.84 7.42 4.24
N LEU A 293 -8.85 7.34 5.11
CA LEU A 293 -8.80 6.51 6.31
C LEU A 293 -8.67 5.02 5.96
N LEU A 294 -9.51 4.51 5.06
CA LEU A 294 -9.47 3.11 4.65
C LEU A 294 -8.12 2.73 4.05
N ARG A 295 -7.60 3.56 3.14
CA ARG A 295 -6.28 3.33 2.54
C ARG A 295 -5.17 3.34 3.59
N GLY A 296 -5.19 4.28 4.53
CA GLY A 296 -4.21 4.33 5.63
C GLY A 296 -4.28 3.10 6.54
N ALA A 297 -5.49 2.63 6.87
CA ALA A 297 -5.68 1.44 7.68
C ALA A 297 -5.15 0.18 6.97
N VAL A 298 -5.46 -0.01 5.68
CA VAL A 298 -4.89 -1.12 4.88
C VAL A 298 -3.37 -1.03 4.82
N PHE A 299 -2.81 0.17 4.56
CA PHE A 299 -1.37 0.40 4.53
C PHE A 299 -0.68 -0.02 5.84
N TYR A 300 -1.22 0.39 6.99
CA TYR A 300 -0.62 0.08 8.29
C TYR A 300 -0.72 -1.39 8.66
N VAL A 301 -1.86 -2.01 8.38
CA VAL A 301 -2.05 -3.45 8.57
C VAL A 301 -1.04 -4.23 7.72
N ASN A 302 -0.91 -3.88 6.44
CA ASN A 302 0.04 -4.47 5.52
C ASN A 302 1.49 -4.30 5.99
N MET A 303 1.89 -3.08 6.32
CA MET A 303 3.27 -2.80 6.70
C MET A 303 3.64 -3.39 8.07
N GLY A 304 2.68 -3.44 9.00
CA GLY A 304 2.85 -4.04 10.33
C GLY A 304 3.03 -5.57 10.28
N LEU A 305 2.24 -6.26 9.45
CA LEU A 305 2.21 -7.72 9.38
C LEU A 305 3.17 -8.29 8.32
N TRP A 306 3.17 -7.73 7.11
CA TRP A 306 3.86 -8.30 5.93
C TRP A 306 4.92 -7.36 5.32
N GLY A 307 5.10 -6.18 5.90
CA GLY A 307 6.08 -5.18 5.48
C GLY A 307 7.55 -5.61 5.62
N THR A 308 8.46 -4.78 5.11
CA THR A 308 9.92 -4.94 5.32
C THR A 308 10.30 -4.70 6.79
N HIS A 309 9.56 -3.84 7.48
CA HIS A 309 9.76 -3.52 8.90
C HIS A 309 8.65 -4.14 9.78
N ARG A 310 8.39 -5.44 9.60
CA ARG A 310 7.34 -6.16 10.33
C ARG A 310 7.57 -6.14 11.84
N ILE A 311 6.48 -6.17 12.58
CA ILE A 311 6.51 -6.14 14.04
C ILE A 311 6.47 -7.57 14.56
N HIS A 312 7.63 -8.13 14.87
CA HIS A 312 7.77 -9.53 15.28
C HIS A 312 6.98 -9.91 16.54
N LYS A 313 6.67 -8.93 17.41
CA LYS A 313 5.87 -9.14 18.61
C LYS A 313 4.38 -9.32 18.31
N LEU A 314 3.89 -8.76 17.20
CA LEU A 314 2.48 -8.79 16.81
C LEU A 314 2.21 -10.06 16.00
N LYS A 315 1.86 -11.15 16.70
CA LYS A 315 1.52 -12.43 16.06
C LYS A 315 0.03 -12.47 15.75
N CYS A 316 -0.33 -12.30 14.49
CA CYS A 316 -1.72 -12.41 14.04
C CYS A 316 -1.81 -13.36 12.84
N THR A 317 -2.83 -14.21 12.80
CA THR A 317 -3.11 -15.05 11.64
C THR A 317 -3.72 -14.19 10.53
N PRO A 318 -3.29 -14.34 9.26
CA PRO A 318 -3.85 -13.57 8.15
C PRO A 318 -5.38 -13.66 8.04
N ILE A 319 -5.95 -14.82 8.39
CA ILE A 319 -7.40 -15.07 8.41
C ILE A 319 -8.18 -14.05 9.25
N SER A 320 -7.59 -13.54 10.33
CA SER A 320 -8.27 -12.58 11.21
C SER A 320 -8.43 -11.20 10.57
N VAL A 321 -7.62 -10.89 9.57
CA VAL A 321 -7.47 -9.55 8.99
C VAL A 321 -8.04 -9.47 7.59
N LEU A 322 -7.79 -10.48 6.76
CA LEU A 322 -8.18 -10.50 5.34
C LEU A 322 -9.68 -10.27 5.07
N PRO A 323 -10.64 -10.78 5.88
CA PRO A 323 -12.06 -10.46 5.71
C PRO A 323 -12.36 -8.96 5.79
N SER A 324 -11.57 -8.21 6.59
CA SER A 324 -11.70 -6.75 6.68
C SER A 324 -11.27 -6.06 5.38
N PHE A 325 -10.36 -6.65 4.61
CA PHE A 325 -9.98 -6.12 3.30
C PHE A 325 -11.07 -6.33 2.27
N ILE A 326 -11.76 -7.47 2.27
CA ILE A 326 -12.96 -7.68 1.43
C ILE A 326 -14.00 -6.59 1.71
N GLN A 327 -14.26 -6.32 2.98
CA GLN A 327 -15.22 -5.30 3.37
C GLN A 327 -14.78 -3.89 2.97
N ALA A 328 -13.48 -3.60 3.00
CA ALA A 328 -12.92 -2.33 2.52
C ALA A 328 -13.08 -2.15 0.99
N LEU A 329 -13.04 -3.23 0.20
CA LEU A 329 -13.22 -3.16 -1.26
C LEU A 329 -14.61 -2.66 -1.67
N LYS A 330 -15.63 -2.81 -0.79
CA LYS A 330 -16.98 -2.28 -1.04
C LYS A 330 -17.05 -0.77 -1.22
N CYS A 331 -16.02 -0.01 -0.81
CA CYS A 331 -15.94 1.42 -1.10
C CYS A 331 -15.80 1.75 -2.60
N ASN A 332 -15.45 0.75 -3.43
CA ASN A 332 -15.28 0.85 -4.88
C ASN A 332 -14.39 2.03 -5.33
N HIS A 333 -13.34 2.32 -4.55
CA HIS A 333 -12.41 3.41 -4.85
C HIS A 333 -11.03 2.87 -5.25
N PRO A 334 -10.46 3.25 -6.41
CA PRO A 334 -9.22 2.65 -6.93
C PRO A 334 -8.01 2.74 -6.01
N ILE A 335 -7.86 3.82 -5.25
CA ILE A 335 -6.73 4.02 -4.33
C ILE A 335 -6.74 2.97 -3.20
N VAL A 336 -7.91 2.63 -2.66
CA VAL A 336 -8.04 1.59 -1.63
C VAL A 336 -7.83 0.22 -2.25
N MET A 337 -8.42 -0.04 -3.42
CA MET A 337 -8.22 -1.29 -4.17
C MET A 337 -6.74 -1.54 -4.45
N TYR A 338 -6.01 -0.52 -4.92
CA TYR A 338 -4.58 -0.59 -5.18
C TYR A 338 -3.77 -0.98 -3.93
N GLU A 339 -4.05 -0.35 -2.79
CA GLU A 339 -3.37 -0.67 -1.54
C GLU A 339 -3.70 -2.10 -1.06
N VAL A 340 -4.95 -2.56 -1.22
CA VAL A 340 -5.35 -3.94 -0.92
C VAL A 340 -4.62 -4.93 -1.84
N THR A 341 -4.59 -4.68 -3.15
CA THR A 341 -3.88 -5.54 -4.12
C THR A 341 -2.39 -5.63 -3.80
N LEU A 342 -1.73 -4.51 -3.50
CA LEU A 342 -0.32 -4.51 -3.07
C LEU A 342 -0.11 -5.28 -1.76
N SER A 343 -1.08 -5.23 -0.84
CA SER A 343 -1.04 -5.98 0.40
C SER A 343 -1.09 -7.48 0.16
N ILE A 344 -1.99 -7.93 -0.73
CA ILE A 344 -2.06 -9.33 -1.14
C ILE A 344 -0.82 -9.76 -1.91
N GLN A 345 -0.31 -8.93 -2.82
CA GLN A 345 0.92 -9.20 -3.56
C GLN A 345 2.10 -9.45 -2.61
N ARG A 346 2.26 -8.61 -1.59
CA ARG A 346 3.31 -8.78 -0.56
C ARG A 346 3.12 -10.05 0.27
N LEU A 347 1.88 -10.36 0.65
CA LEU A 347 1.53 -11.56 1.38
C LEU A 347 1.90 -12.83 0.58
N VAL A 348 1.48 -12.90 -0.68
CA VAL A 348 1.75 -14.03 -1.58
C VAL A 348 3.25 -14.18 -1.83
N ASN A 349 3.95 -13.08 -2.16
CA ASN A 349 5.37 -13.14 -2.49
C ASN A 349 6.26 -13.57 -1.32
N LYS A 350 5.90 -13.21 -0.09
CA LYS A 350 6.73 -13.50 1.10
C LYS A 350 6.31 -14.77 1.84
N PHE A 351 5.01 -15.03 1.93
CA PHE A 351 4.46 -16.07 2.80
C PHE A 351 3.65 -17.11 2.03
N GLY A 352 3.57 -17.04 0.70
CA GLY A 352 2.71 -17.91 -0.11
C GLY A 352 2.86 -19.40 0.17
N ALA A 353 4.09 -19.88 0.43
CA ALA A 353 4.36 -21.29 0.76
C ALA A 353 3.88 -21.71 2.17
N GLU A 354 3.79 -20.76 3.11
CA GLU A 354 3.35 -20.99 4.49
C GLU A 354 1.83 -20.86 4.66
N LEU A 355 1.13 -20.31 3.66
CA LEU A 355 -0.31 -20.11 3.71
C LEU A 355 -1.06 -21.44 3.66
N GLN A 356 -2.05 -21.57 4.54
CA GLN A 356 -2.97 -22.71 4.60
C GLN A 356 -4.17 -22.51 3.66
N GLU A 357 -4.82 -23.60 3.28
CA GLU A 357 -5.96 -23.61 2.35
C GLU A 357 -7.08 -22.60 2.69
N PRO A 358 -7.55 -22.45 3.96
CA PRO A 358 -8.60 -21.47 4.27
C PRO A 358 -8.15 -20.01 4.04
N THR A 359 -6.86 -19.74 4.22
CA THR A 359 -6.30 -18.41 3.97
C THR A 359 -6.26 -18.13 2.48
N TRP A 360 -5.88 -19.13 1.68
CA TRP A 360 -5.94 -19.05 0.22
C TRP A 360 -7.36 -18.82 -0.28
N GLY A 361 -8.37 -19.44 0.33
CA GLY A 361 -9.78 -19.18 0.02
C GLY A 361 -10.11 -17.68 0.06
N ILE A 362 -9.77 -17.02 1.17
CA ILE A 362 -10.04 -15.57 1.35
C ILE A 362 -9.19 -14.73 0.39
N VAL A 363 -7.93 -15.11 0.12
CA VAL A 363 -7.08 -14.41 -0.85
C VAL A 363 -7.70 -14.48 -2.26
N LEU A 364 -8.21 -15.64 -2.67
CA LEU A 364 -8.90 -15.81 -3.95
C LEU A 364 -10.19 -14.98 -4.00
N ASP A 365 -10.96 -14.92 -2.91
CA ASP A 365 -12.16 -14.07 -2.81
C ASP A 365 -11.81 -12.57 -3.00
N ILE A 366 -10.70 -12.11 -2.40
CA ILE A 366 -10.22 -10.73 -2.57
C ILE A 366 -9.81 -10.47 -4.03
N ILE A 367 -9.11 -11.41 -4.66
CA ILE A 367 -8.71 -11.30 -6.08
C ILE A 367 -9.95 -11.25 -6.98
N GLU A 368 -10.96 -12.08 -6.69
CA GLU A 368 -12.22 -12.13 -7.43
C GLU A 368 -12.99 -10.80 -7.39
N GLU A 369 -13.10 -10.20 -6.20
CA GLU A 369 -13.71 -8.88 -6.02
C GLU A 369 -12.92 -7.79 -6.76
N VAL A 370 -11.58 -7.80 -6.67
CA VAL A 370 -10.74 -6.85 -7.40
C VAL A 370 -10.93 -7.00 -8.92
N ILE A 371 -11.00 -8.22 -9.44
CA ILE A 371 -11.29 -8.48 -10.87
C ILE A 371 -12.63 -7.88 -11.27
N ALA A 372 -13.70 -8.17 -10.52
CA ALA A 372 -15.04 -7.63 -10.79
C ALA A 372 -15.08 -6.09 -10.81
N HIS A 373 -14.34 -5.45 -9.91
CA HIS A 373 -14.21 -3.99 -9.89
C HIS A 373 -13.37 -3.44 -11.06
N THR A 374 -12.34 -4.16 -11.50
CA THR A 374 -11.54 -3.75 -12.67
C THR A 374 -12.31 -3.88 -13.97
N GLU A 375 -13.20 -4.87 -14.10
CA GLU A 375 -14.06 -5.07 -15.28
C GLU A 375 -15.11 -3.94 -15.43
N THR A 376 -15.57 -3.38 -14.31
CA THR A 376 -16.63 -2.37 -14.30
C THR A 376 -16.12 -0.92 -14.36
N SER A 377 -14.83 -0.68 -14.11
CA SER A 377 -14.26 0.68 -13.95
C SER A 377 -13.16 1.01 -14.95
N ASN A 378 -13.36 2.02 -15.78
CA ASN A 378 -12.41 2.48 -16.81
C ASN A 378 -11.42 3.57 -16.34
N GLN A 379 -11.19 3.72 -15.03
CA GLN A 379 -10.32 4.79 -14.53
C GLN A 379 -8.81 4.48 -14.73
N PRO A 380 -7.94 5.49 -14.91
CA PRO A 380 -6.51 5.28 -15.09
C PRO A 380 -5.85 4.63 -13.87
N ALA A 381 -6.33 4.93 -12.66
CA ALA A 381 -5.90 4.27 -11.43
C ALA A 381 -6.21 2.75 -11.45
N THR A 382 -7.27 2.33 -12.15
CA THR A 382 -7.61 0.91 -12.34
C THR A 382 -6.54 0.18 -13.17
N ARG A 383 -5.80 0.88 -14.05
CA ARG A 383 -4.68 0.26 -14.80
C ARG A 383 -3.51 -0.13 -13.89
N GLN A 384 -3.20 0.70 -12.89
CA GLN A 384 -2.18 0.36 -11.90
C GLN A 384 -2.61 -0.83 -11.04
N VAL A 385 -3.89 -0.87 -10.63
CA VAL A 385 -4.47 -2.03 -9.93
C VAL A 385 -4.36 -3.30 -10.78
N SER A 386 -4.69 -3.22 -12.07
CA SER A 386 -4.58 -4.34 -13.02
C SER A 386 -3.14 -4.85 -13.14
N SER A 387 -2.13 -3.97 -13.22
CA SER A 387 -0.72 -4.39 -13.24
C SER A 387 -0.34 -5.18 -11.99
N SER A 388 -0.63 -4.65 -10.80
CA SER A 388 -0.33 -5.33 -9.53
C SER A 388 -1.13 -6.63 -9.37
N LEU A 389 -2.36 -6.68 -9.87
CA LEU A 389 -3.18 -7.89 -9.91
C LEU A 389 -2.53 -8.97 -10.77
N HIS A 390 -2.11 -8.64 -12.00
CA HIS A 390 -1.45 -9.58 -12.89
C HIS A 390 -0.08 -10.06 -12.36
N GLU A 391 0.66 -9.19 -11.69
CA GLU A 391 1.88 -9.58 -10.95
C GLU A 391 1.55 -10.57 -9.82
N THR A 392 0.47 -10.33 -9.06
CA THR A 392 0.01 -11.25 -8.01
C THR A 392 -0.36 -12.60 -8.60
N ILE A 393 -1.10 -12.63 -9.71
CA ILE A 393 -1.44 -13.88 -10.42
C ILE A 393 -0.17 -14.60 -10.89
N ASN A 394 0.81 -13.90 -11.46
CA ASN A 394 2.10 -14.49 -11.85
C ASN A 394 2.82 -15.12 -10.65
N SER A 395 2.80 -14.46 -9.50
CA SER A 395 3.40 -15.00 -8.29
C SER A 395 2.68 -16.27 -7.80
N ILE A 396 1.36 -16.32 -7.91
CA ILE A 396 0.60 -17.55 -7.60
C ILE A 396 0.95 -18.65 -8.59
N GLU A 397 1.06 -18.36 -9.90
CA GLU A 397 1.49 -19.34 -10.91
C GLU A 397 2.89 -19.88 -10.62
N ASN A 398 3.83 -19.03 -10.20
CA ASN A 398 5.16 -19.47 -9.80
C ASN A 398 5.11 -20.41 -8.58
N LEU A 399 4.21 -20.18 -7.61
CA LEU A 399 4.01 -21.07 -6.47
C LEU A 399 3.39 -22.41 -6.89
N VAL A 400 2.51 -22.39 -7.89
CA VAL A 400 1.96 -23.61 -8.49
C VAL A 400 3.08 -24.41 -9.18
N ASP A 401 3.95 -23.74 -9.95
CA ASP A 401 5.09 -24.37 -10.63
C ASP A 401 6.08 -25.00 -9.64
N THR A 402 6.34 -24.35 -8.50
CA THR A 402 7.22 -24.90 -7.45
C THR A 402 6.52 -25.93 -6.55
N SER A 403 5.25 -26.27 -6.82
CA SER A 403 4.44 -27.17 -5.99
C SER A 403 4.32 -26.74 -4.51
N GLN A 404 4.40 -25.44 -4.24
CA GLN A 404 4.27 -24.83 -2.92
C GLN A 404 2.91 -24.18 -2.70
N TYR A 405 2.00 -24.30 -3.66
CA TYR A 405 0.65 -23.78 -3.59
C TYR A 405 -0.29 -24.73 -2.84
N ASN A 406 -0.81 -24.27 -1.70
CA ASN A 406 -1.71 -25.04 -0.84
C ASN A 406 -3.19 -24.62 -0.97
N GLY A 407 -3.56 -23.91 -2.05
CA GLY A 407 -4.93 -23.45 -2.28
C GLY A 407 -5.69 -24.31 -3.29
N CYS A 408 -6.95 -23.95 -3.55
CA CYS A 408 -7.78 -24.64 -4.54
C CYS A 408 -7.38 -24.23 -5.97
N LEU A 409 -6.70 -25.14 -6.69
CA LEU A 409 -6.29 -24.93 -8.09
C LEU A 409 -7.47 -24.64 -9.01
N GLN A 410 -8.62 -25.30 -8.80
CA GLN A 410 -9.80 -25.08 -9.63
C GLN A 410 -10.28 -23.62 -9.57
N ARG A 411 -10.44 -23.08 -8.37
CA ARG A 411 -10.87 -21.68 -8.17
C ARG A 411 -9.86 -20.70 -8.75
N PHE A 412 -8.56 -20.95 -8.55
CA PHE A 412 -7.52 -20.10 -9.12
C PHE A 412 -7.61 -20.02 -10.65
N TYR A 413 -7.74 -21.17 -11.33
CA TYR A 413 -7.86 -21.23 -12.78
C TYR A 413 -9.16 -20.62 -13.32
N GLU A 414 -10.26 -20.66 -12.55
CA GLU A 414 -11.49 -19.92 -12.87
C GLU A 414 -11.27 -18.39 -12.86
N LEU A 415 -10.43 -17.87 -11.97
CA LEU A 415 -10.05 -16.45 -11.96
C LEU A 415 -9.14 -16.09 -13.14
N VAL A 416 -8.16 -16.94 -13.46
CA VAL A 416 -7.30 -16.74 -14.65
C VAL A 416 -8.14 -16.71 -15.93
N GLU A 417 -9.17 -17.55 -15.99
CA GLU A 417 -10.12 -17.62 -17.10
C GLU A 417 -10.93 -16.32 -17.27
N ARG A 418 -11.31 -15.62 -16.20
CA ARG A 418 -11.96 -14.29 -16.31
C ARG A 418 -11.03 -13.23 -16.92
N CYS A 419 -9.73 -13.36 -16.69
CA CYS A 419 -8.71 -12.40 -17.14
C CYS A 419 -8.03 -12.83 -18.45
N SER A 420 -8.56 -13.79 -19.22
CA SER A 420 -7.88 -14.43 -20.36
C SER A 420 -7.29 -13.46 -21.39
N ASP A 421 -7.97 -12.34 -21.63
CA ASP A 421 -7.63 -11.43 -22.75
C ASP A 421 -6.38 -10.60 -22.45
N ALA A 422 -6.14 -10.27 -21.18
CA ALA A 422 -5.00 -9.47 -20.73
C ALA A 422 -3.80 -10.31 -20.26
N ARG A 423 -3.96 -11.64 -20.12
CA ARG A 423 -2.93 -12.54 -19.59
C ARG A 423 -1.93 -13.01 -20.66
N PRO A 424 -0.67 -13.29 -20.29
CA PRO A 424 0.34 -13.82 -21.21
C PRO A 424 -0.02 -15.22 -21.68
N GLU A 425 0.44 -15.59 -22.89
CA GLU A 425 0.14 -16.89 -23.52
C GLU A 425 0.49 -18.07 -22.62
N ILE A 426 1.65 -18.04 -21.95
CA ILE A 426 2.15 -19.13 -21.10
C ILE A 426 1.16 -19.47 -19.97
N SER A 427 0.54 -18.45 -19.36
CA SER A 427 -0.46 -18.61 -18.29
C SER A 427 -1.68 -19.37 -18.81
N ILE A 428 -2.13 -19.05 -20.02
CA ILE A 428 -3.32 -19.66 -20.64
C ILE A 428 -3.02 -21.09 -21.11
N LEU A 429 -1.81 -21.35 -21.59
CA LEU A 429 -1.39 -22.72 -21.93
C LEU A 429 -1.47 -23.64 -20.70
N LYS A 430 -1.03 -23.17 -19.52
CA LYS A 430 -1.15 -23.92 -18.26
C LYS A 430 -2.60 -24.13 -17.84
N LEU A 431 -3.44 -23.11 -18.00
CA LEU A 431 -4.89 -23.22 -17.76
C LEU A 431 -5.52 -24.30 -18.66
N ILE A 432 -5.14 -24.34 -19.94
CA ILE A 432 -5.59 -25.36 -20.89
C ILE A 432 -5.12 -26.74 -20.47
N ASP A 433 -3.84 -26.90 -20.08
CA ASP A 433 -3.30 -28.19 -19.60
C ASP A 433 -4.05 -28.69 -18.35
N HIS A 434 -4.35 -27.81 -17.40
CA HIS A 434 -5.13 -28.16 -16.21
C HIS A 434 -6.57 -28.57 -16.56
N ARG A 435 -7.24 -27.82 -17.46
CA ARG A 435 -8.58 -28.18 -17.92
C ARG A 435 -8.57 -29.50 -18.69
N ALA A 436 -7.55 -29.75 -19.52
CA ALA A 436 -7.37 -30.99 -20.26
C ALA A 436 -7.28 -32.22 -19.35
N ALA A 437 -6.61 -32.11 -18.20
CA ALA A 437 -6.55 -33.19 -17.21
C ALA A 437 -7.94 -33.60 -16.65
N SER A 438 -8.91 -32.67 -16.68
CA SER A 438 -10.31 -32.91 -16.27
C SER A 438 -11.23 -33.38 -17.41
N ILE A 439 -10.70 -33.54 -18.62
CA ILE A 439 -11.41 -34.01 -19.81
C ILE A 439 -11.06 -35.47 -20.03
N GLY A 440 -11.96 -36.36 -19.61
CA GLY A 440 -11.84 -37.79 -19.86
C GLY A 440 -13.17 -38.51 -19.63
N PRO A 441 -13.35 -39.73 -20.16
CA PRO A 441 -14.62 -40.46 -20.08
C PRO A 441 -15.11 -40.74 -18.65
N THR A 442 -14.20 -40.73 -17.68
CA THR A 442 -14.48 -40.92 -16.26
C THR A 442 -15.15 -39.70 -15.62
N TYR A 443 -15.09 -38.52 -16.24
CA TYR A 443 -15.65 -37.28 -15.72
C TYR A 443 -17.02 -36.98 -16.32
N TYR A 444 -17.95 -36.51 -15.49
CA TYR A 444 -19.30 -36.13 -15.92
C TYR A 444 -19.25 -35.01 -16.97
N LYS A 445 -20.02 -35.18 -18.06
CA LYS A 445 -20.15 -34.22 -19.18
C LYS A 445 -18.81 -33.80 -19.81
N TRP A 446 -17.83 -34.69 -19.87
CA TRP A 446 -16.51 -34.39 -20.44
C TRP A 446 -16.55 -33.88 -21.90
N GLN A 447 -17.47 -34.39 -22.74
CA GLN A 447 -17.67 -33.88 -24.10
C GLN A 447 -18.14 -32.42 -24.12
N SER A 448 -19.05 -32.04 -23.21
CA SER A 448 -19.49 -30.65 -23.09
C SER A 448 -18.36 -29.75 -22.62
N LYS A 449 -17.51 -30.21 -21.69
CA LYS A 449 -16.32 -29.46 -21.24
C LYS A 449 -15.33 -29.24 -22.38
N LEU A 450 -15.12 -30.27 -23.23
CA LEU A 450 -14.28 -30.16 -24.41
C LEU A 450 -14.86 -29.17 -25.44
N ALA A 451 -16.17 -29.21 -25.66
CA ALA A 451 -16.85 -28.24 -26.52
C ALA A 451 -16.72 -26.80 -26.01
N THR A 452 -16.87 -26.56 -24.70
CA THR A 452 -16.67 -25.23 -24.10
C THR A 452 -15.22 -24.75 -24.27
N LEU A 453 -14.24 -25.65 -24.13
CA LEU A 453 -12.84 -25.35 -24.35
C LEU A 453 -12.57 -24.94 -25.81
N MET A 454 -13.19 -25.64 -26.77
CA MET A 454 -13.12 -25.28 -28.20
C MET A 454 -13.78 -23.93 -28.52
N GLU A 455 -15.01 -23.69 -28.05
CA GLU A 455 -15.72 -22.44 -28.33
C GLU A 455 -14.94 -21.21 -27.81
N ARG A 456 -14.34 -21.32 -26.61
CA ARG A 456 -13.63 -20.21 -25.98
C ARG A 456 -12.21 -20.02 -26.52
N TYR A 457 -11.39 -21.06 -26.53
CA TYR A 457 -9.94 -20.92 -26.82
C TYR A 457 -9.55 -21.24 -28.27
N TYR A 458 -10.46 -21.81 -29.07
CA TYR A 458 -10.21 -22.05 -30.49
C TYR A 458 -10.96 -21.05 -31.39
N LYS A 459 -12.25 -20.80 -31.13
CA LYS A 459 -13.09 -19.93 -31.99
C LYS A 459 -13.05 -18.45 -31.63
N THR A 460 -13.02 -18.12 -30.34
CA THR A 460 -13.07 -16.71 -29.88
C THR A 460 -11.68 -16.08 -29.77
N GLU A 461 -10.66 -16.88 -29.48
CA GLU A 461 -9.29 -16.43 -29.25
C GLU A 461 -8.54 -16.10 -30.55
N THR A 462 -7.73 -15.04 -30.56
CA THR A 462 -6.96 -14.62 -31.74
C THR A 462 -5.55 -15.20 -31.77
N ARG A 463 -4.95 -15.48 -30.61
CA ARG A 463 -3.55 -15.88 -30.48
C ARG A 463 -3.32 -17.31 -30.99
N THR A 464 -2.38 -17.45 -31.93
CA THR A 464 -2.10 -18.69 -32.64
C THR A 464 -1.66 -19.84 -31.73
N ASN A 465 -0.72 -19.60 -30.82
CA ASN A 465 -0.15 -20.66 -29.97
C ASN A 465 -1.21 -21.30 -29.05
N ILE A 466 -2.17 -20.50 -28.58
CA ILE A 466 -3.28 -20.96 -27.74
C ILE A 466 -4.22 -21.86 -28.56
N ARG A 467 -4.61 -21.41 -29.76
CA ARG A 467 -5.44 -22.19 -30.69
C ARG A 467 -4.77 -23.52 -31.07
N VAL A 468 -3.47 -23.51 -31.35
CA VAL A 468 -2.68 -24.72 -31.65
C VAL A 468 -2.65 -25.68 -30.45
N LYS A 469 -2.45 -25.18 -29.23
CA LYS A 469 -2.45 -26.00 -28.02
C LYS A 469 -3.80 -26.68 -27.78
N VAL A 470 -4.90 -25.97 -28.03
CA VAL A 470 -6.26 -26.54 -27.94
C VAL A 470 -6.43 -27.70 -28.92
N LEU A 471 -5.97 -27.52 -30.18
CA LEU A 471 -5.99 -28.59 -31.17
C LEU A 471 -5.15 -29.80 -30.73
N ASP A 472 -3.96 -29.59 -30.17
CA ASP A 472 -3.12 -30.68 -29.61
C ASP A 472 -3.84 -31.45 -28.48
N VAL A 473 -4.54 -30.74 -27.58
CA VAL A 473 -5.37 -31.37 -26.54
C VAL A 473 -6.49 -32.20 -27.17
N VAL A 474 -7.20 -31.67 -28.18
CA VAL A 474 -8.24 -32.42 -28.89
C VAL A 474 -7.68 -33.66 -29.56
N THR A 475 -6.55 -33.56 -30.26
CA THR A 475 -5.85 -34.69 -30.89
C THR A 475 -5.56 -35.78 -29.86
N LYS A 476 -4.98 -35.42 -28.71
CA LYS A 476 -4.69 -36.37 -27.62
C LYS A 476 -5.95 -37.00 -27.05
N VAL A 477 -7.00 -36.21 -26.80
CA VAL A 477 -8.27 -36.70 -26.26
C VAL A 477 -8.94 -37.67 -27.23
N ILE A 478 -8.87 -37.41 -28.54
CA ILE A 478 -9.41 -38.32 -29.55
C ILE A 478 -8.59 -39.60 -29.62
N GLN A 479 -7.25 -39.51 -29.67
CA GLN A 479 -6.37 -40.69 -29.71
C GLN A 479 -6.61 -41.63 -28.51
N VAL A 480 -6.78 -41.09 -27.30
CA VAL A 480 -7.00 -41.89 -26.08
C VAL A 480 -8.41 -42.52 -26.05
N ASN A 481 -9.44 -41.82 -26.53
CA ASN A 481 -10.84 -42.24 -26.38
C ASN A 481 -11.47 -42.81 -27.64
N ARG A 482 -10.67 -43.00 -28.68
CA ARG A 482 -11.06 -43.45 -30.00
C ARG A 482 -11.93 -44.70 -29.99
N SER A 483 -11.50 -45.75 -29.28
CA SER A 483 -12.11 -47.09 -29.32
C SER A 483 -13.59 -47.12 -28.93
N ARG A 484 -14.10 -46.10 -28.23
CA ARG A 484 -15.47 -46.08 -27.71
C ARG A 484 -16.29 -44.87 -28.13
N TYR A 485 -15.67 -43.74 -28.48
CA TYR A 485 -16.36 -42.48 -28.72
C TYR A 485 -15.97 -41.80 -30.06
N GLU A 486 -15.39 -42.52 -31.01
CA GLU A 486 -14.94 -41.98 -32.30
C GLU A 486 -16.04 -41.19 -33.03
N ASP A 487 -17.21 -41.79 -33.28
CA ASP A 487 -18.29 -41.13 -34.02
C ASP A 487 -18.85 -39.90 -33.27
N GLU A 488 -19.03 -40.00 -31.95
CA GLU A 488 -19.55 -38.88 -31.14
C GLU A 488 -18.57 -37.71 -31.07
N LEU A 489 -17.26 -37.99 -30.99
CA LEU A 489 -16.22 -36.96 -31.00
C LEU A 489 -16.11 -36.27 -32.36
N ILE A 490 -16.21 -37.04 -33.45
CA ILE A 490 -16.20 -36.45 -34.79
C ILE A 490 -17.43 -35.56 -34.99
N GLU A 491 -18.62 -36.05 -34.65
CA GLU A 491 -19.88 -35.33 -34.86
C GLU A 491 -20.03 -34.09 -33.97
N ARG A 492 -19.63 -34.16 -32.70
CA ARG A 492 -19.88 -33.07 -31.74
C ARG A 492 -18.73 -32.10 -31.57
N ILE A 493 -17.51 -32.50 -31.91
CA ILE A 493 -16.29 -31.71 -31.68
C ILE A 493 -15.57 -31.44 -32.99
N VAL A 494 -15.17 -32.45 -33.75
CA VAL A 494 -14.33 -32.21 -34.94
C VAL A 494 -15.11 -31.44 -36.01
N VAL A 495 -16.26 -31.95 -36.47
CA VAL A 495 -17.01 -31.33 -37.57
C VAL A 495 -17.47 -29.90 -37.22
N PRO A 496 -18.13 -29.60 -36.09
CA PRO A 496 -18.68 -28.27 -35.83
C PRO A 496 -17.61 -27.16 -35.75
N TYR A 497 -16.42 -27.49 -35.24
CA TYR A 497 -15.35 -26.51 -35.05
C TYR A 497 -14.37 -26.47 -36.21
N ILE A 498 -14.12 -27.59 -36.91
CA ILE A 498 -13.07 -27.71 -37.94
C ILE A 498 -13.62 -27.62 -39.38
N GLN A 499 -14.94 -27.70 -39.59
CA GLN A 499 -15.56 -27.69 -40.92
C GLN A 499 -15.22 -26.48 -41.81
N HIS A 500 -14.93 -25.33 -41.20
CA HIS A 500 -14.64 -24.05 -41.87
C HIS A 500 -13.19 -23.58 -41.69
N VAL A 501 -12.26 -24.50 -41.40
CA VAL A 501 -10.83 -24.19 -41.23
C VAL A 501 -10.20 -23.60 -42.49
N ASP A 502 -10.76 -23.87 -43.67
CA ASP A 502 -10.35 -23.25 -44.92
C ASP A 502 -10.42 -21.72 -44.85
N VAL A 503 -11.36 -21.13 -44.11
CA VAL A 503 -11.53 -19.68 -43.99
C VAL A 503 -10.55 -19.04 -42.99
N ASP A 504 -9.91 -19.82 -42.10
CA ASP A 504 -9.00 -19.27 -41.09
C ASP A 504 -7.81 -18.55 -41.75
N PRO A 505 -7.46 -17.31 -41.35
CA PRO A 505 -6.32 -16.59 -41.92
C PRO A 505 -4.97 -17.28 -41.61
N ASP A 506 -4.85 -18.00 -40.51
CA ASP A 506 -3.58 -18.53 -40.02
C ASP A 506 -3.21 -19.90 -40.64
N ILE A 507 -2.14 -19.91 -41.44
CA ILE A 507 -1.61 -21.12 -42.09
C ILE A 507 -1.22 -22.19 -41.06
N THR A 508 -0.69 -21.80 -39.90
CA THR A 508 -0.25 -22.77 -38.89
C THR A 508 -1.41 -23.56 -38.30
N ILE A 509 -2.55 -22.90 -38.09
CA ILE A 509 -3.76 -23.53 -37.58
C ILE A 509 -4.35 -24.46 -38.63
N ARG A 510 -4.40 -24.00 -39.89
CA ARG A 510 -4.85 -24.85 -41.01
C ARG A 510 -3.97 -26.08 -41.15
N ASN A 511 -2.66 -25.95 -40.99
CA ASN A 511 -1.72 -27.06 -41.05
C ASN A 511 -1.89 -28.06 -39.88
N VAL A 512 -2.06 -27.59 -38.65
CA VAL A 512 -2.30 -28.47 -37.49
C VAL A 512 -3.65 -29.17 -37.59
N ALA A 513 -4.70 -28.45 -38.00
CA ALA A 513 -6.01 -29.03 -38.25
C ALA A 513 -5.98 -30.06 -39.39
N ALA A 514 -5.24 -29.79 -40.48
CA ALA A 514 -5.04 -30.76 -41.57
C ALA A 514 -4.37 -32.04 -41.07
N ASN A 515 -3.32 -31.94 -40.24
CA ASN A 515 -2.69 -33.12 -39.64
C ASN A 515 -3.69 -33.92 -38.77
N LEU A 516 -4.46 -33.24 -37.93
CA LEU A 516 -5.51 -33.90 -37.12
C LEU A 516 -6.54 -34.61 -38.01
N LEU A 517 -7.06 -33.95 -39.05
CA LEU A 517 -8.03 -34.55 -39.99
C LEU A 517 -7.44 -35.77 -40.70
N VAL A 518 -6.17 -35.68 -41.10
CA VAL A 518 -5.45 -36.77 -41.76
C VAL A 518 -5.29 -37.96 -40.82
N ASP A 519 -4.84 -37.75 -39.58
CA ASP A 519 -4.69 -38.80 -38.56
C ASP A 519 -6.03 -39.50 -38.29
N LEU A 520 -7.13 -38.74 -38.22
CA LEU A 520 -8.47 -39.31 -38.09
C LEU A 520 -8.87 -40.13 -39.33
N CYS A 521 -8.61 -39.63 -40.54
CA CYS A 521 -8.94 -40.34 -41.78
C CYS A 521 -8.18 -41.66 -41.95
N HIS A 522 -6.94 -41.77 -41.46
CA HIS A 522 -6.12 -42.98 -41.59
C HIS A 522 -6.82 -44.21 -41.02
N GLU A 523 -7.38 -44.05 -39.83
CA GLU A 523 -7.88 -45.16 -39.03
C GLU A 523 -9.42 -45.14 -38.90
N CYS A 524 -10.12 -44.12 -39.43
CA CYS A 524 -11.59 -44.04 -39.36
C CYS A 524 -12.22 -44.96 -40.40
N GLU A 525 -13.08 -45.88 -39.95
CA GLU A 525 -13.80 -46.85 -40.81
C GLU A 525 -15.26 -46.46 -41.03
N THR A 526 -15.75 -45.45 -40.32
CA THR A 526 -17.16 -45.02 -40.39
C THR A 526 -17.40 -44.08 -41.56
N LYS A 527 -18.68 -43.90 -41.92
CA LYS A 527 -19.09 -43.00 -43.03
C LYS A 527 -18.65 -41.54 -42.80
N ARG A 528 -18.32 -41.17 -41.56
CA ARG A 528 -17.82 -39.84 -41.18
C ARG A 528 -16.44 -39.54 -41.78
N CYS A 529 -15.67 -40.54 -42.19
CA CYS A 529 -14.42 -40.35 -42.92
C CYS A 529 -14.62 -39.54 -44.23
N LEU A 530 -15.78 -39.71 -44.88
CA LEU A 530 -16.13 -38.90 -46.05
C LEU A 530 -16.28 -37.41 -45.70
N GLU A 531 -16.90 -37.07 -44.57
CA GLU A 531 -17.04 -35.69 -44.11
C GLU A 531 -15.68 -35.06 -43.80
N LEU A 532 -14.76 -35.82 -43.21
CA LEU A 532 -13.39 -35.36 -42.95
C LEU A 532 -12.60 -35.12 -44.24
N LEU A 533 -12.75 -36.00 -45.23
CA LEU A 533 -12.17 -35.83 -46.57
C LEU A 533 -12.74 -34.61 -47.30
N ASP A 534 -14.02 -34.31 -47.12
CA ASP A 534 -14.65 -33.11 -47.69
C ASP A 534 -14.06 -31.82 -47.08
N ILE A 535 -13.71 -31.83 -45.79
CA ILE A 535 -13.02 -30.69 -45.15
C ILE A 535 -11.59 -30.55 -45.69
N LEU A 536 -10.86 -31.66 -45.87
CA LEU A 536 -9.52 -31.66 -46.48
C LEU A 536 -9.56 -31.13 -47.93
N GLU A 537 -10.57 -31.50 -48.72
CA GLU A 537 -10.77 -30.98 -50.08
C GLU A 537 -10.90 -29.46 -50.11
N LYS A 538 -11.63 -28.87 -49.15
CA LYS A 538 -11.74 -27.40 -49.04
C LYS A 538 -10.41 -26.72 -48.74
N ILE A 539 -9.60 -27.30 -47.84
CA ILE A 539 -8.26 -26.77 -47.52
C ILE A 539 -7.36 -26.83 -48.77
N ILE A 540 -7.39 -27.96 -49.49
CA ILE A 540 -6.59 -28.18 -50.71
C ILE A 540 -6.98 -27.19 -51.81
N ASN A 541 -8.27 -26.91 -51.98
CA ASN A 541 -8.77 -26.07 -53.08
C ASN A 541 -8.93 -24.58 -52.72
N LYS A 542 -8.63 -24.18 -51.47
CA LYS A 542 -8.72 -22.77 -51.02
C LYS A 542 -8.03 -21.77 -51.95
N PRO A 543 -6.80 -22.00 -52.45
CA PRO A 543 -6.12 -21.03 -53.31
C PRO A 543 -6.85 -20.76 -54.62
N PHE A 544 -7.53 -21.76 -55.16
CA PHE A 544 -8.37 -21.64 -56.36
C PHE A 544 -9.67 -20.88 -56.11
N ALA A 545 -10.16 -20.86 -54.87
CA ALA A 545 -11.33 -20.07 -54.51
C ALA A 545 -11.00 -18.59 -54.23
N ALA A 546 -9.74 -18.28 -53.91
CA ALA A 546 -9.30 -16.93 -53.55
C ALA A 546 -8.69 -16.13 -54.71
N ASP A 547 -8.38 -16.78 -55.85
CA ASP A 547 -7.71 -16.17 -57.02
C ASP A 547 -6.41 -15.39 -56.69
N THR A 548 -5.76 -15.71 -55.57
CA THR A 548 -4.53 -15.05 -55.13
C THR A 548 -3.30 -15.87 -55.57
N PRO A 549 -2.33 -15.26 -56.28
CA PRO A 549 -1.11 -15.96 -56.67
C PRO A 549 -0.24 -16.25 -55.43
N ILE A 550 0.26 -17.49 -55.32
CA ILE A 550 1.12 -17.90 -54.21
C ILE A 550 2.59 -17.83 -54.64
N SER A 551 3.40 -17.07 -53.90
CA SER A 551 4.81 -16.80 -54.25
C SER A 551 5.83 -17.51 -53.34
N ALA A 552 5.42 -18.09 -52.21
CA ALA A 552 6.35 -18.76 -51.29
C ALA A 552 5.87 -20.15 -50.86
N ASP A 553 6.80 -21.11 -50.79
CA ASP A 553 6.55 -22.48 -50.29
C ASP A 553 6.08 -22.49 -48.81
N ALA A 554 6.37 -21.41 -48.07
CA ALA A 554 5.88 -21.23 -46.70
C ALA A 554 4.35 -21.04 -46.62
N ASP A 555 3.73 -20.51 -47.68
CA ASP A 555 2.30 -20.21 -47.73
C ASP A 555 1.45 -21.44 -48.11
N ILE A 556 2.11 -22.56 -48.40
CA ILE A 556 1.51 -23.81 -48.90
C ILE A 556 1.63 -24.95 -47.89
N LYS A 557 2.21 -24.72 -46.70
CA LYS A 557 2.48 -25.78 -45.72
C LYS A 557 1.24 -26.61 -45.37
N ASP A 558 0.10 -25.95 -45.19
CA ASP A 558 -1.20 -26.57 -44.94
C ASP A 558 -1.68 -27.43 -46.12
N ILE A 559 -1.59 -26.93 -47.34
CA ILE A 559 -1.99 -27.64 -48.57
C ILE A 559 -1.09 -28.85 -48.80
N LYS A 560 0.23 -28.68 -48.67
CA LYS A 560 1.20 -29.76 -48.81
C LYS A 560 0.92 -30.87 -47.81
N THR A 561 0.67 -30.52 -46.55
CA THR A 561 0.30 -31.47 -45.50
C THR A 561 -1.02 -32.18 -45.84
N ALA A 562 -2.04 -31.45 -46.28
CA ALA A 562 -3.34 -32.02 -46.65
C ALA A 562 -3.21 -32.98 -47.85
N VAL A 563 -2.50 -32.59 -48.92
CA VAL A 563 -2.28 -33.43 -50.12
C VAL A 563 -1.49 -34.69 -49.77
N VAL A 564 -0.36 -34.56 -49.06
CA VAL A 564 0.42 -35.72 -48.60
C VAL A 564 -0.42 -36.62 -47.70
N GLY A 565 -1.25 -36.02 -46.84
CA GLY A 565 -2.18 -36.75 -45.99
C GLY A 565 -3.23 -37.53 -46.77
N VAL A 566 -3.86 -36.91 -47.78
CA VAL A 566 -4.85 -37.58 -48.66
C VAL A 566 -4.19 -38.70 -49.48
N ILE A 567 -2.97 -38.52 -49.96
CA ILE A 567 -2.20 -39.60 -50.63
C ILE A 567 -1.99 -40.77 -49.67
N LYS A 568 -1.55 -40.52 -48.44
CA LYS A 568 -1.39 -41.59 -47.43
C LYS A 568 -2.72 -42.28 -47.11
N VAL A 569 -3.81 -41.53 -46.97
CA VAL A 569 -5.15 -42.08 -46.76
C VAL A 569 -5.55 -42.95 -47.94
N LEU A 570 -5.29 -42.53 -49.18
CA LEU A 570 -5.55 -43.33 -50.38
C LEU A 570 -4.78 -44.65 -50.35
N VAL A 571 -3.47 -44.60 -50.10
CA VAL A 571 -2.60 -45.79 -50.04
C VAL A 571 -3.10 -46.79 -48.98
N ILE A 572 -3.48 -46.31 -47.79
CA ILE A 572 -3.94 -47.17 -46.69
C ILE A 572 -5.36 -47.69 -46.95
N LYS A 573 -6.28 -46.85 -47.42
CA LYS A 573 -7.70 -47.20 -47.58
C LYS A 573 -7.98 -48.02 -48.84
N ILE A 574 -7.08 -48.09 -49.83
CA ILE A 574 -7.21 -49.01 -50.98
C ILE A 574 -7.32 -50.47 -50.51
N TYR A 575 -6.63 -50.82 -49.43
CA TYR A 575 -6.60 -52.18 -48.90
C TYR A 575 -7.69 -52.44 -47.84
N ASN A 576 -8.53 -51.45 -47.51
CA ASN A 576 -9.51 -51.52 -46.44
C ASN A 576 -10.94 -51.21 -46.93
N LEU A 577 -11.93 -51.86 -46.33
CA LEU A 577 -13.35 -51.52 -46.54
C LEU A 577 -13.75 -50.38 -45.59
N PRO A 578 -14.66 -49.46 -45.98
CA PRO A 578 -15.36 -49.39 -47.26
C PRO A 578 -14.54 -48.68 -48.37
N SER A 579 -14.64 -49.20 -49.59
CA SER A 579 -13.93 -48.67 -50.79
C SER A 579 -14.32 -47.24 -51.15
N SER A 580 -15.44 -46.73 -50.63
CA SER A 580 -15.88 -45.34 -50.80
C SER A 580 -14.84 -44.33 -50.34
N HIS A 581 -14.06 -44.64 -49.29
CA HIS A 581 -13.03 -43.73 -48.76
C HIS A 581 -11.88 -43.55 -49.76
N ALA A 582 -11.37 -44.64 -50.31
CA ALA A 582 -10.32 -44.61 -51.33
C ALA A 582 -10.80 -43.92 -52.62
N ILE A 583 -12.03 -44.21 -53.07
CA ILE A 583 -12.61 -43.56 -54.25
C ILE A 583 -12.72 -42.05 -54.06
N ARG A 584 -13.16 -41.59 -52.87
CA ARG A 584 -13.27 -40.16 -52.58
C ARG A 584 -11.89 -39.49 -52.53
N ALA A 585 -10.92 -40.08 -51.84
CA ALA A 585 -9.54 -39.57 -51.77
C ALA A 585 -8.92 -39.42 -53.18
N TYR A 586 -9.07 -40.43 -54.04
CA TYR A 586 -8.61 -40.37 -55.42
C TYR A 586 -9.28 -39.24 -56.21
N ARG A 587 -10.61 -39.08 -56.08
CA ARG A 587 -11.35 -37.99 -56.75
C ARG A 587 -10.88 -36.62 -56.31
N ILE A 588 -10.57 -36.43 -55.03
CA ILE A 588 -10.05 -35.14 -54.51
C ILE A 588 -8.71 -34.80 -55.18
N LEU A 589 -7.78 -35.77 -55.26
CA LEU A 589 -6.47 -35.56 -55.90
C LEU A 589 -6.59 -35.25 -57.40
N VAL A 590 -7.44 -35.98 -58.12
CA VAL A 590 -7.69 -35.74 -59.55
C VAL A 590 -8.34 -34.37 -59.77
N SER A 591 -9.36 -34.01 -58.97
CA SER A 591 -10.01 -32.71 -59.07
C SER A 591 -9.05 -31.56 -58.79
N HIS A 592 -8.16 -31.72 -57.81
CA HIS A 592 -7.13 -30.73 -57.50
C HIS A 592 -6.14 -30.55 -58.67
N LEU A 593 -5.67 -31.66 -59.28
CA LEU A 593 -4.82 -31.59 -60.46
C LEU A 593 -5.52 -30.93 -61.65
N GLU A 594 -6.78 -31.27 -61.90
CA GLU A 594 -7.57 -30.63 -62.96
C GLU A 594 -7.69 -29.11 -62.76
N GLN A 595 -7.94 -28.65 -61.52
CA GLN A 595 -7.98 -27.22 -61.20
C GLN A 595 -6.61 -26.56 -61.38
N HIS A 596 -5.54 -27.23 -60.94
CA HIS A 596 -4.18 -26.74 -61.13
C HIS A 596 -3.83 -26.55 -62.62
N TYR A 597 -4.31 -27.43 -63.52
CA TYR A 597 -4.08 -27.27 -64.96
C TYR A 597 -5.00 -26.26 -65.63
N LYS A 598 -6.21 -26.01 -65.08
CA LYS A 598 -7.14 -24.99 -65.56
C LYS A 598 -6.62 -23.58 -65.25
N ASP A 599 -6.11 -23.36 -64.03
CA ASP A 599 -5.66 -22.05 -63.54
C ASP A 599 -4.17 -22.07 -63.12
N PRO A 600 -3.24 -22.17 -64.08
CA PRO A 600 -1.81 -22.33 -63.81
C PRO A 600 -1.15 -21.11 -63.15
N HIS A 601 -1.83 -19.96 -63.17
CA HIS A 601 -1.33 -18.70 -62.61
C HIS A 601 -1.22 -18.71 -61.07
N ILE A 602 -1.99 -19.55 -60.38
CA ILE A 602 -2.06 -19.56 -58.90
C ILE A 602 -0.81 -20.21 -58.27
N PHE A 603 -0.27 -21.25 -58.91
CA PHE A 603 0.89 -22.04 -58.43
C PHE A 603 2.08 -21.99 -59.40
N HIS A 604 2.24 -20.90 -60.14
CA HIS A 604 3.24 -20.77 -61.20
C HIS A 604 4.68 -21.05 -60.70
N GLU A 605 4.99 -20.66 -59.46
CA GLU A 605 6.32 -20.80 -58.86
C GLU A 605 6.51 -22.09 -58.05
N ILE A 606 5.44 -22.88 -57.83
CA ILE A 606 5.48 -24.03 -56.90
C ILE A 606 5.02 -25.31 -57.62
N SER A 607 6.00 -26.12 -58.02
CA SER A 607 5.79 -27.42 -58.69
C SER A 607 5.71 -28.61 -57.72
N ALA A 608 6.06 -28.41 -56.45
CA ALA A 608 6.22 -29.48 -55.46
C ALA A 608 4.92 -30.27 -55.22
N ILE A 609 3.76 -29.60 -55.16
CA ILE A 609 2.46 -30.28 -54.92
C ILE A 609 2.12 -31.21 -56.10
N ARG A 610 2.30 -30.73 -57.34
CA ARG A 610 2.04 -31.53 -58.54
C ARG A 610 2.92 -32.78 -58.57
N TYR A 611 4.21 -32.61 -58.29
CA TYR A 611 5.14 -33.74 -58.25
C TYR A 611 4.70 -34.79 -57.23
N LEU A 612 4.29 -34.38 -56.03
CA LEU A 612 3.83 -35.27 -54.98
C LEU A 612 2.57 -36.08 -55.34
N VAL A 613 1.69 -35.59 -56.20
CA VAL A 613 0.47 -36.33 -56.60
C VAL A 613 0.75 -37.30 -57.75
N PHE A 614 1.75 -37.02 -58.60
CA PHE A 614 2.12 -37.90 -59.72
C PHE A 614 3.08 -39.02 -59.33
N GLU A 615 3.94 -38.78 -58.34
CA GLU A 615 4.76 -39.80 -57.68
C GLU A 615 3.89 -40.72 -56.81
#